data_AF-A0A9D6QWL5-F1
#
_entry.id   AF-A0A9D6QWL5-F1
#
_cell.length_a   1.000
_cell.length_b   1.000
_cell.length_c   1.000
_cell.angle_alpha   90.00
_cell.angle_beta   90.00
_cell.angle_gamma   90.00
#
_symmetry.space_group_name_H-M   'P 1'
#
loop_
_entity.id
_entity.type
_entity.pdbx_description
1 polymer ?
#
loop_
_entity_poly.entity_id
_entity_poly.type
_entity_poly.pdbx_seq_one_letter_code
_entity_poly.pdbx_strand_id
1 'polypeptide(L)'
;MTNKLPLPPPGFDDLPVEDQINYVQSLWDRIAAKPDQVPIPQWHRQVLDERLAAHEANPEVARPWEAVRDEIRSKLGRRLER
;
A
#
# COMPACT_ATOMS: atom_id res chain seq x y z
N MET A 1 8.77 15.58 -20.18
CA MET A 1 7.44 16.00 -20.66
C MET A 1 6.41 15.29 -19.80
N THR A 2 5.61 16.01 -19.02
CA THR A 2 4.51 15.42 -18.24
C THR A 2 3.38 15.07 -19.21
N ASN A 3 3.38 13.85 -19.72
CA ASN A 3 2.23 13.32 -20.45
C ASN A 3 1.11 13.10 -19.41
N LYS A 4 0.27 14.11 -19.21
CA LYS A 4 -0.90 13.98 -18.34
C LYS A 4 -1.87 13.01 -19.02
N LEU A 5 -1.84 11.75 -18.59
CA LEU A 5 -2.88 10.80 -18.94
C LEU A 5 -4.23 11.35 -18.43
N PRO A 6 -5.34 11.19 -19.18
CA PRO A 6 -6.65 11.47 -18.63
C PRO A 6 -6.85 10.58 -17.39
N LEU A 7 -7.12 11.23 -16.27
CA LEU A 7 -7.42 10.58 -15.00
C LEU A 7 -8.89 10.82 -14.67
N PRO A 8 -9.70 9.77 -14.45
CA PRO A 8 -9.45 8.35 -14.78
C PRO A 8 -9.70 8.04 -16.28
N PRO A 9 -9.32 6.85 -16.79
CA PRO A 9 -9.59 6.48 -18.18
C PRO A 9 -11.11 6.44 -18.47
N PRO A 10 -11.55 6.70 -19.71
CA PRO A 10 -12.97 6.66 -20.07
C PRO A 10 -13.65 5.36 -19.63
N GLY A 11 -14.85 5.48 -19.05
CA GLY A 11 -15.63 4.34 -18.55
C GLY A 11 -15.24 3.84 -17.15
N PHE A 12 -14.16 4.36 -16.54
CA PHE A 12 -13.78 3.96 -15.18
C PHE A 12 -14.80 4.41 -14.12
N ASP A 13 -15.29 5.65 -14.23
CA ASP A 13 -16.28 6.19 -13.27
C ASP A 13 -17.66 5.55 -13.41
N ASP A 14 -17.93 4.89 -14.54
CA ASP A 14 -19.18 4.14 -14.78
C ASP A 14 -19.15 2.73 -14.14
N LEU A 15 -17.99 2.27 -13.68
CA LEU A 15 -17.84 0.99 -13.01
C LEU A 15 -18.39 1.04 -11.58
N PRO A 16 -19.01 -0.05 -11.09
CA PRO A 16 -19.22 -0.24 -9.65
C PRO A 16 -17.91 -0.06 -8.87
N VAL A 17 -17.98 0.45 -7.64
CA VAL A 17 -16.80 0.69 -6.80
C VAL A 17 -15.93 -0.55 -6.62
N GLU A 18 -16.55 -1.73 -6.52
CA GLU A 18 -15.82 -3.00 -6.43
C GLU A 18 -14.96 -3.26 -7.68
N ASP A 19 -15.51 -3.01 -8.87
CA ASP A 19 -14.80 -3.16 -10.14
C ASP A 19 -13.71 -2.09 -10.32
N GLN A 20 -13.93 -0.86 -9.83
CA GLN A 20 -12.90 0.18 -9.79
C GLN A 20 -11.70 -0.27 -8.94
N ILE A 21 -11.95 -0.82 -7.75
CA ILE A 21 -10.91 -1.35 -6.86
C ILE A 21 -10.16 -2.51 -7.53
N ASN A 22 -10.89 -3.48 -8.11
CA ASN A 22 -10.31 -4.62 -8.80
C ASN A 22 -9.47 -4.20 -10.01
N TYR A 23 -9.91 -3.17 -10.74
CA TYR A 23 -9.16 -2.60 -11.85
C TYR A 23 -7.86 -1.96 -11.39
N VAL A 24 -7.90 -1.12 -10.35
CA VAL A 24 -6.70 -0.50 -9.76
C VAL A 24 -5.74 -1.57 -9.23
N GLN A 25 -6.23 -2.61 -8.57
CA GLN A 25 -5.42 -3.73 -8.10
C GLN A 25 -4.76 -4.47 -9.27
N SER A 26 -5.49 -4.76 -10.34
CA SER A 26 -4.94 -5.43 -11.52
C SER A 26 -3.84 -4.61 -12.21
N LEU A 27 -4.00 -3.28 -12.25
CA LEU A 27 -2.95 -2.38 -12.73
C LEU A 27 -1.72 -2.42 -11.82
N TRP A 28 -1.95 -2.41 -10.50
CA TRP A 28 -0.87 -2.48 -9.52
C TRP A 28 -0.09 -3.79 -9.63
N ASP A 29 -0.77 -4.93 -9.75
CA ASP A 29 -0.14 -6.24 -9.93
C ASP A 29 0.72 -6.27 -11.20
N ARG A 30 0.25 -5.65 -12.29
CA ARG A 30 1.02 -5.52 -13.53
C ARG A 30 2.29 -4.67 -13.37
N ILE A 31 2.22 -3.59 -12.60
CA ILE A 31 3.40 -2.75 -12.29
C ILE A 31 4.37 -3.52 -11.39
N ALA A 32 3.84 -4.15 -10.33
CA ALA A 32 4.62 -4.91 -9.36
C ALA A 32 5.30 -6.14 -9.96
N ALA A 33 4.79 -6.67 -11.08
CA ALA A 33 5.43 -7.76 -11.83
C ALA A 33 6.81 -7.40 -12.42
N LYS A 34 7.17 -6.11 -12.46
CA LYS A 34 8.47 -5.61 -12.93
C LYS A 34 9.13 -4.70 -11.89
N PRO A 35 9.53 -5.26 -10.73
CA PRO A 35 10.00 -4.47 -9.60
C PRO A 35 11.31 -3.71 -9.89
N ASP A 36 12.11 -4.22 -10.82
CA ASP A 36 13.35 -3.59 -11.31
C ASP A 36 13.11 -2.25 -12.03
N GLN A 37 11.90 -2.05 -12.57
CA GLN A 37 11.52 -0.81 -13.27
C GLN A 37 11.01 0.27 -12.33
N VAL A 38 10.78 -0.06 -11.05
CA VAL A 38 10.29 0.90 -10.06
C VAL A 38 11.51 1.59 -9.43
N PRO A 39 11.74 2.88 -9.72
CA PRO A 39 12.86 3.60 -9.13
C PRO A 39 12.68 3.66 -7.62
N ILE A 40 13.77 3.48 -6.88
CA ILE A 40 13.80 3.66 -5.42
C ILE A 40 14.52 4.98 -5.16
N PRO A 41 13.79 6.08 -4.89
CA PRO A 41 14.39 7.35 -4.53
C PRO A 41 15.32 7.21 -3.32
N GLN A 42 16.40 8.00 -3.29
CA GLN A 42 17.36 7.95 -2.19
C GLN A 42 16.70 8.16 -0.82
N TRP A 43 15.69 9.02 -0.75
CA TRP A 43 14.96 9.27 0.50
C TRP A 43 14.18 8.04 1.00
N HIS A 44 13.71 7.14 0.11
CA HIS A 44 13.12 5.86 0.57
C HIS A 44 14.17 5.04 1.32
N ARG A 45 15.40 4.97 0.79
CA ARG A 45 16.50 4.23 1.41
C ARG A 45 16.86 4.82 2.76
N GLN A 46 16.97 6.15 2.84
CA GLN A 46 17.27 6.85 4.10
C GLN A 46 16.22 6.54 5.18
N VAL A 47 14.93 6.58 4.84
CA VAL A 47 13.86 6.22 5.80
C VAL A 47 13.95 4.76 6.25
N LEU A 48 14.33 3.84 5.36
CA LEU A 48 14.53 2.43 5.72
C LEU A 48 15.73 2.27 6.66
N ASP A 49 16.85 2.91 6.36
CA ASP A 49 18.06 2.87 7.20
C ASP A 49 17.79 3.44 8.59
N GLU A 50 17.11 4.59 8.68
CA GLU A 50 16.70 5.22 9.94
C GLU A 50 15.79 4.30 10.78
N ARG A 51 14.79 3.69 10.14
CA ARG A 51 13.84 2.79 10.83
C ARG A 51 14.51 1.50 11.28
N LEU A 52 15.45 0.98 10.50
CA LEU A 52 16.20 -0.21 10.87
C LEU A 52 17.11 0.07 12.07
N ALA A 53 17.87 1.17 12.04
CA ALA A 53 18.72 1.58 13.17
C ALA A 53 17.90 1.82 14.44
N ALA A 54 16.73 2.45 14.33
CA ALA A 54 15.83 2.64 15.46
C ALA A 54 15.31 1.31 16.04
N HIS A 55 15.02 0.33 15.18
CA HIS A 55 14.62 -1.01 15.61
C HIS A 55 15.77 -1.77 16.28
N GLU A 56 16.98 -1.71 15.73
CA GLU A 56 18.17 -2.31 16.34
C GLU A 56 18.48 -1.72 17.71
N ALA A 57 18.33 -0.40 17.87
CA ALA A 57 18.53 0.29 19.13
C ALA A 57 17.44 -0.03 20.17
N ASN A 58 16.22 -0.34 19.74
CA ASN A 58 15.10 -0.68 20.62
C ASN A 58 14.14 -1.71 19.99
N PRO A 59 14.47 -3.01 20.05
CA PRO A 59 13.69 -4.06 19.38
C PRO A 59 12.24 -4.17 19.86
N GLU A 60 12.01 -3.90 21.14
CA GLU A 60 10.70 -4.05 21.81
C GLU A 60 9.63 -3.04 21.33
N VAL A 61 10.03 -1.98 20.62
CA VAL A 61 9.10 -0.99 20.05
C VAL A 61 8.39 -1.53 18.81
N ALA A 62 8.98 -2.50 18.11
CA ALA A 62 8.34 -3.10 16.95
C ALA A 62 7.22 -4.04 17.37
N ARG A 63 6.10 -3.96 16.65
CA ARG A 63 4.99 -4.90 16.80
C ARG A 63 5.01 -5.90 15.65
N PRO A 64 4.85 -7.20 15.91
CA PRO A 64 4.65 -8.17 14.85
C PRO A 64 3.47 -7.77 13.97
N TRP A 65 3.64 -7.85 12.65
CA TRP A 65 2.60 -7.48 11.69
C TRP A 65 1.29 -8.23 11.93
N GLU A 66 1.38 -9.52 12.21
CA GLU A 66 0.23 -10.38 12.52
C GLU A 66 -0.60 -9.83 13.68
N ALA A 67 0.05 -9.38 14.76
CA ALA A 67 -0.63 -8.81 15.93
C ALA A 67 -1.38 -7.50 15.60
N VAL A 68 -0.79 -6.64 14.77
CA VAL A 68 -1.45 -5.40 14.31
C VAL A 68 -2.62 -5.71 13.38
N ARG A 69 -2.43 -6.64 12.44
CA ARG A 69 -3.46 -7.05 11.48
C ARG A 69 -4.67 -7.65 12.18
N ASP A 70 -4.44 -8.53 13.16
CA ASP A 70 -5.50 -9.20 13.90
C ASP A 70 -6.27 -8.20 14.78
N GLU A 71 -5.58 -7.22 15.37
CA GLU A 71 -6.21 -6.10 16.07
C GLU A 71 -7.14 -5.28 15.14
N ILE A 72 -6.68 -4.95 13.93
CA ILE A 72 -7.47 -4.21 12.94
C ILE A 72 -8.72 -5.02 12.52
N ARG A 73 -8.55 -6.31 12.20
CA ARG A 73 -9.68 -7.20 11.85
C ARG A 73 -10.71 -7.27 12.98
N SER A 74 -10.24 -7.44 14.21
CA SER A 74 -11.11 -7.47 15.40
C SER A 74 -11.88 -6.15 15.59
N LYS A 75 -11.23 -5.00 15.34
CA LYS A 75 -11.88 -3.67 15.38
C LYS A 75 -12.93 -3.50 14.29
N LEU A 76 -12.68 -3.99 13.07
CA LEU A 76 -13.64 -3.91 11.97
C LEU A 76 -14.86 -4.81 12.20
N GLY A 77 -14.68 -6.04 12.71
CA GLY A 77 -15.79 -6.92 13.07
C GLY A 77 -16.75 -6.26 14.06
N ARG A 78 -16.22 -5.69 15.15
CA ARG A 78 -17.03 -4.96 16.16
C ARG A 78 -17.78 -3.73 15.62
N ARG A 79 -17.33 -3.14 14.50
CA ARG A 79 -17.99 -1.99 13.88
C ARG A 79 -19.17 -2.39 12.99
N LEU A 80 -19.13 -3.60 12.44
CA LEU A 80 -20.19 -4.14 11.58
C LEU A 80 -21.32 -4.79 12.38
N GLU A 81 -21.08 -5.11 13.67
CA GLU A 81 -22.07 -5.63 14.61
C GLU A 81 -22.91 -4.54 15.31
N ARG A 82 -22.62 -3.25 15.07
CA ARG A 82 -23.41 -2.09 15.55
C ARG A 82 -24.21 -1.48 14.42
#